data_AF-A0A2E5ZQR0-F1
#
_entry.id   AF-A0A2E5ZQR0-F1
#
_cell.length_a   1.000
_cell.length_b   1.000
_cell.length_c   1.000
_cell.angle_alpha   90.00
_cell.angle_beta   90.00
_cell.angle_gamma   90.00
#
_symmetry.space_group_name_H-M   'P 1'
#
loop_
_entity.id
_entity.type
_entity.pdbx_description
1 polymer ?
#
loop_
_entity_poly.entity_id
_entity_poly.type
_entity_poly.pdbx_seq_one_letter_code
_entity_poly.pdbx_strand_id
1 'polypeptide(L)'
;MHLQRGLTTLNTKKRKASKRKPDSYYMDGWRKHNKFYKQKNLQTMTLDEYIDYVHGVYKPKSQPRAVQTPWHHTDSTFRRDSTNVPSHNSEHSFAPATKKESMQYTGERRLVGIAMMHKSNLVPVFADDDDKTGSKQATEIAQMRRN
;
A
#
# COMPACT_ATOMS: atom_id res chain seq x y z
N MET A 1 16.06 41.77 45.17
CA MET A 1 14.70 42.29 44.90
C MET A 1 13.81 41.12 44.48
N HIS A 2 13.20 40.42 45.44
CA HIS A 2 12.24 39.36 45.14
C HIS A 2 10.87 40.04 44.93
N LEU A 3 10.21 39.81 43.79
CA LEU A 3 8.88 40.35 43.55
C LEU A 3 7.90 39.72 44.55
N GLN A 4 7.36 40.56 45.44
CA GLN A 4 6.37 40.17 46.44
C GLN A 4 5.14 39.58 45.74
N ARG A 5 4.71 38.38 46.16
CA ARG A 5 3.52 37.69 45.64
C ARG A 5 2.29 38.62 45.79
N GLY A 6 1.63 38.93 44.68
CA GLY A 6 0.41 39.75 44.66
C GLY A 6 0.58 41.18 44.13
N LEU A 7 1.80 41.63 43.83
CA LEU A 7 2.06 42.93 43.19
C LEU A 7 1.89 42.93 41.66
N THR A 8 1.50 41.80 41.06
CA THR A 8 1.21 41.73 39.63
C THR A 8 -0.17 42.30 39.34
N THR A 9 -0.28 43.33 38.50
CA THR A 9 -1.56 43.87 38.00
C THR A 9 -2.29 42.92 37.02
N LEU A 10 -1.73 41.74 36.77
CA LEU A 10 -2.29 40.75 35.86
C LEU A 10 -3.44 39.98 36.51
N ASN A 11 -4.59 39.96 35.85
CA ASN A 11 -5.72 39.13 36.26
C ASN A 11 -5.45 37.65 35.94
N THR A 12 -4.95 36.91 36.91
CA THR A 12 -4.63 35.47 36.81
C THR A 12 -5.84 34.56 37.08
N LYS A 13 -7.03 35.12 37.33
CA LYS A 13 -8.23 34.33 37.62
C LYS A 13 -8.71 33.59 36.36
N LYS A 14 -8.93 32.28 36.48
CA LYS A 14 -9.56 31.49 35.42
C LYS A 14 -10.93 32.11 35.08
N ARG A 15 -11.13 32.49 33.82
CA ARG A 15 -12.41 33.04 33.36
C ARG A 15 -13.49 31.95 33.43
N LYS A 16 -14.71 32.36 33.77
CA LYS A 16 -15.88 31.49 33.76
C LYS A 16 -16.24 31.14 32.31
N ALA A 17 -16.54 29.88 32.05
CA ALA A 17 -17.03 29.46 30.73
C ALA A 17 -18.39 30.11 30.45
N SER A 18 -18.63 30.49 29.20
CA SER A 18 -19.94 30.95 28.76
C SER A 18 -20.95 29.81 28.75
N LYS A 19 -22.24 30.13 28.85
CA LYS A 19 -23.30 29.13 28.77
C LYS A 19 -23.31 28.49 27.36
N ARG A 20 -23.46 27.17 27.30
CA ARG A 20 -23.65 26.41 26.05
C ARG A 20 -24.93 26.90 25.36
N LYS A 21 -24.84 27.09 24.03
CA LYS A 21 -25.99 27.37 23.16
C LYS A 21 -26.83 26.09 22.95
N PRO A 22 -28.11 26.19 22.55
CA PRO A 22 -28.89 25.00 22.24
C PRO A 22 -28.30 24.22 21.06
N ASP A 23 -28.60 22.93 20.98
CA ASP A 23 -28.03 22.01 19.98
C ASP A 23 -28.34 22.42 18.54
N SER A 24 -29.49 23.05 18.31
CA SER A 24 -29.88 23.62 17.02
C SER A 24 -28.84 24.58 16.44
N TYR A 25 -28.12 25.32 17.29
CA TYR A 25 -27.05 26.23 16.88
C TYR A 25 -25.86 25.50 16.24
N TYR A 26 -25.58 24.27 16.68
CA TYR A 26 -24.40 23.52 16.25
C TYR A 26 -24.65 22.59 15.05
N MET A 27 -25.92 22.34 14.71
CA MET A 27 -26.31 21.38 13.66
C MET A 27 -25.68 21.67 12.29
N ASP A 28 -25.68 22.93 11.85
CA ASP A 28 -25.14 23.30 10.53
C ASP A 28 -23.61 23.15 10.48
N GLY A 29 -22.94 23.53 11.57
CA GLY A 29 -21.49 23.36 11.71
C GLY A 29 -21.09 21.89 11.74
N TRP A 30 -21.84 21.09 12.49
CA TRP A 30 -21.65 19.64 12.61
C TRP A 30 -21.78 18.94 11.25
N ARG A 31 -22.83 19.26 10.48
CA ARG A 31 -23.04 18.70 9.13
C ARG A 31 -21.90 19.05 8.18
N LYS A 32 -21.42 20.30 8.19
CA LYS A 32 -20.27 20.74 7.37
C LYS A 32 -18.99 20.02 7.78
N HIS A 33 -18.75 19.87 9.08
CA HIS A 33 -17.58 19.20 9.62
C HIS A 33 -17.55 17.71 9.23
N ASN A 34 -18.66 17.00 9.42
CA ASN A 34 -18.77 15.60 9.03
C ASN A 34 -18.66 15.40 7.51
N LYS A 35 -19.16 16.35 6.70
CA LYS A 35 -18.94 16.33 5.24
C LYS A 35 -17.44 16.38 4.90
N PHE A 36 -16.69 17.28 5.55
CA PHE A 36 -15.24 17.38 5.37
C PHE A 36 -14.51 16.10 5.80
N TYR A 37 -14.90 15.51 6.94
CA TYR A 37 -14.28 14.27 7.43
C TYR A 37 -14.50 13.09 6.49
N LYS A 38 -15.73 12.93 5.96
CA LYS A 38 -16.01 11.92 4.93
C LYS A 38 -15.17 12.12 3.67
N GLN A 39 -15.00 13.36 3.20
CA GLN A 39 -14.16 13.67 2.05
C GLN A 39 -12.68 13.29 2.26
N LYS A 40 -12.22 13.31 3.51
CA LYS A 40 -10.84 12.95 3.89
C LYS A 40 -10.71 11.50 4.38
N ASN A 41 -11.74 10.67 4.25
CA ASN A 41 -11.79 9.30 4.76
C ASN A 41 -11.48 9.20 6.28
N LEU A 42 -11.93 10.19 7.05
CA LEU A 42 -11.82 10.24 8.51
C LEU A 42 -13.13 9.76 9.17
N GLN A 43 -13.02 9.26 10.40
CA GLN A 43 -14.17 8.89 11.22
C GLN A 43 -15.01 10.12 11.58
N THR A 44 -16.31 10.09 11.28
CA THR A 44 -17.23 11.19 11.59
C THR A 44 -17.50 11.31 13.09
N MET A 45 -17.78 12.53 13.57
CA MET A 45 -18.10 12.80 14.97
C MET A 45 -19.60 12.81 15.21
N THR A 46 -20.02 12.42 16.42
CA THR A 46 -21.38 12.66 16.93
C THR A 46 -21.60 14.14 17.25
N LEU A 47 -22.85 14.56 17.44
CA LEU A 47 -23.17 15.97 17.71
C LEU A 47 -22.54 16.45 19.02
N ASP A 48 -22.62 15.65 20.09
CA ASP A 48 -22.01 16.00 21.38
C ASP A 48 -20.48 16.08 21.29
N GLU A 49 -19.84 15.13 20.60
CA GLU A 49 -18.39 15.17 20.35
C GLU A 49 -17.98 16.42 19.56
N TYR A 50 -18.80 16.84 18.60
CA TYR A 50 -18.57 18.08 17.85
C TYR A 50 -18.71 19.32 18.74
N ILE A 51 -19.69 19.33 19.65
CA ILE A 51 -19.87 20.42 20.61
C ILE A 51 -18.67 20.49 21.56
N ASP A 52 -18.22 19.36 22.10
CA ASP A 52 -17.02 19.29 22.92
C ASP A 52 -15.76 19.75 22.15
N TYR A 53 -15.70 19.46 20.85
CA TYR A 53 -14.60 19.91 19.98
C TYR A 53 -14.60 21.42 19.83
N VAL A 54 -15.76 22.03 19.59
CA VAL A 54 -15.91 23.50 19.48
C VAL A 54 -15.54 24.21 20.80
N HIS A 55 -15.83 23.59 21.95
CA HIS A 55 -15.48 24.12 23.27
C HIS A 55 -14.06 23.75 23.74
N GLY A 56 -13.31 22.97 22.95
CA GLY A 56 -11.95 22.55 23.30
C GLY A 56 -11.87 21.56 24.46
N VAL A 57 -12.96 20.84 24.77
CA VAL A 57 -13.06 19.83 25.83
C VAL A 57 -12.97 18.41 25.27
N TYR A 58 -13.10 18.25 23.95
CA TYR A 58 -13.06 16.94 23.28
C TYR A 58 -11.77 16.18 23.57
N LYS A 59 -11.93 14.92 24.01
CA LYS A 59 -10.83 13.97 24.19
C LYS A 59 -10.88 12.94 23.06
N PRO A 60 -9.80 12.76 22.29
CA PRO A 60 -9.78 11.75 21.24
C PRO A 60 -9.99 10.36 21.86
N LYS A 61 -10.74 9.50 21.16
CA LYS A 61 -10.87 8.08 21.50
C LYS A 61 -9.49 7.43 21.37
N SER A 62 -8.70 7.46 22.42
CA SER A 62 -7.44 6.72 22.44
C SER A 62 -7.77 5.25 22.43
N GLN A 63 -7.20 4.50 21.48
CA GLN A 63 -7.06 3.06 21.65
C GLN A 63 -6.33 2.82 22.99
N PRO A 64 -6.73 1.82 23.80
CA PRO A 64 -6.04 1.50 25.04
C PRO A 64 -4.55 1.30 24.72
N ARG A 65 -3.74 2.27 25.12
CA ARG A 65 -2.30 2.26 24.85
C ARG A 65 -1.68 1.41 25.95
N ALA A 66 -1.20 0.25 25.54
CA ALA A 66 -0.69 -0.84 26.37
C ALA A 66 -1.78 -1.66 27.07
N VAL A 67 -1.87 -2.92 26.66
CA VAL A 67 -2.17 -4.01 27.60
C VAL A 67 -1.26 -3.77 28.81
N GLN A 68 -1.82 -3.61 30.01
CA GLN A 68 -0.98 -3.66 31.22
C GLN A 68 -0.43 -5.08 31.31
N THR A 69 0.73 -5.31 30.69
CA THR A 69 1.51 -6.52 30.90
C THR A 69 2.28 -6.32 32.20
N PRO A 70 2.03 -7.12 33.25
CA PRO A 70 2.93 -7.22 34.40
C PRO A 70 4.39 -7.25 33.98
N TRP A 71 5.24 -6.55 34.75
CA TRP A 71 6.68 -6.40 34.50
C TRP A 71 7.44 -7.74 34.41
N HIS A 72 6.80 -8.85 34.80
CA HIS A 72 7.37 -10.20 34.83
C HIS A 72 6.77 -11.17 33.81
N HIS A 73 6.03 -10.72 32.78
CA HIS A 73 5.67 -11.64 31.69
C HIS A 73 6.91 -12.01 30.87
N THR A 74 7.58 -13.06 31.31
CA THR A 74 8.60 -13.81 30.57
C THR A 74 8.00 -14.60 29.41
N ASP A 75 6.67 -14.71 29.34
CA ASP A 75 5.96 -15.50 28.33
C ASP A 75 5.91 -14.79 26.96
N SER A 76 6.28 -13.51 26.89
CA SER A 76 6.55 -12.85 25.61
C SER A 76 7.95 -13.20 25.11
N THR A 77 8.31 -14.48 25.11
CA THR A 77 9.27 -14.92 24.11
C THR A 77 8.63 -14.58 22.76
N PHE A 78 9.22 -13.66 22.02
CA PHE A 78 8.92 -13.40 20.61
C PHE A 78 9.34 -14.64 19.80
N ARG A 79 8.74 -15.78 20.09
CA ARG A 79 8.97 -17.07 19.48
C ARG A 79 7.59 -17.64 19.22
N ARG A 80 7.39 -18.13 18.00
CA ARG A 80 6.23 -18.95 17.70
C ARG A 80 6.42 -20.29 18.42
N ASP A 81 5.39 -20.76 19.12
CA ASP A 81 5.33 -22.14 19.65
C ASP A 81 5.18 -23.20 18.54
N SER A 82 5.13 -22.80 17.26
CA SER A 82 4.97 -23.74 16.15
C SER A 82 6.23 -24.58 15.97
N THR A 83 6.13 -25.89 16.21
CA THR A 83 7.19 -26.88 15.91
C THR A 83 7.59 -26.88 14.43
N ASN A 84 6.65 -26.57 13.53
CA ASN A 84 6.88 -26.57 12.09
C ASN A 84 7.13 -25.15 11.58
N VAL A 85 8.33 -24.90 11.05
CA VAL A 85 8.70 -23.62 10.42
C VAL A 85 8.94 -23.89 8.94
N PRO A 86 8.12 -23.35 8.03
CA PRO A 86 8.22 -23.64 6.59
C PRO A 86 9.57 -23.26 5.95
N SER A 87 10.30 -22.31 6.56
CA SER A 87 11.65 -21.90 6.15
C SER A 87 12.76 -22.59 6.95
N HIS A 88 12.43 -23.50 7.87
CA HIS A 88 13.42 -24.28 8.58
C HIS A 88 13.84 -25.39 7.63
N ASN A 89 14.97 -25.12 6.99
CA ASN A 89 15.61 -25.95 5.99
C ASN A 89 15.70 -27.40 6.49
N SER A 90 14.77 -28.24 6.06
CA SER A 90 14.93 -29.68 6.16
C SER A 90 16.15 -30.10 5.33
N GLU A 91 16.67 -31.31 5.56
CA GLU A 91 17.73 -31.96 4.77
C GLU A 91 17.52 -31.86 3.24
N HIS A 92 16.30 -31.55 2.78
CA HIS A 92 15.91 -31.41 1.38
C HIS A 92 15.80 -29.95 0.88
N SER A 93 16.08 -28.95 1.71
CA SER A 93 15.92 -27.53 1.34
C SER A 93 17.07 -26.97 0.49
N PHE A 94 18.17 -27.71 0.36
CA PHE A 94 19.27 -27.31 -0.50
C PHE A 94 19.08 -27.92 -1.90
N ALA A 95 18.12 -27.39 -2.65
CA ALA A 95 18.15 -27.54 -4.10
C ALA A 95 19.22 -26.57 -4.62
N PRO A 96 20.31 -27.04 -5.26
CA PRO A 96 21.26 -26.13 -5.88
C PRO A 96 20.48 -25.28 -6.89
N ALA A 97 20.66 -23.95 -6.83
CA ALA A 97 20.06 -23.01 -7.77
C ALA A 97 20.76 -23.12 -9.13
N THR A 98 20.65 -24.30 -9.77
CA THR A 98 21.19 -24.56 -11.09
C THR A 98 20.54 -23.62 -12.11
N LYS A 99 21.35 -23.13 -13.04
CA LYS A 99 20.91 -22.23 -14.10
C LYS A 99 19.68 -22.82 -14.82
N LYS A 100 18.61 -22.04 -14.91
CA LYS A 100 17.43 -22.39 -15.72
C LYS A 100 17.89 -22.73 -17.14
N GLU A 101 17.48 -23.89 -17.64
CA GLU A 101 17.79 -24.31 -19.01
C GLU A 101 17.24 -23.31 -20.03
N SER A 102 17.95 -23.13 -21.15
CA SER A 102 17.48 -22.24 -22.21
C SER A 102 16.21 -22.81 -22.82
N MET A 103 15.15 -21.99 -22.89
CA MET A 103 13.90 -22.33 -23.56
C MET A 103 14.20 -22.68 -25.02
N GLN A 104 13.96 -23.94 -25.39
CA GLN A 104 14.11 -24.44 -26.75
C GLN A 104 12.73 -24.56 -27.38
N TYR A 105 12.63 -24.21 -28.67
CA TYR A 105 11.41 -24.42 -29.43
C TYR A 105 11.26 -25.90 -29.76
N THR A 106 10.17 -26.54 -29.32
CA THR A 106 9.91 -27.98 -29.50
C THR A 106 8.94 -28.30 -30.63
N GLY A 107 8.57 -27.31 -31.46
CA GLY A 107 7.65 -27.54 -32.58
C GLY A 107 8.31 -28.29 -33.74
N GLU A 108 7.50 -28.96 -34.55
CA GLU A 108 7.96 -29.79 -35.68
C GLU A 108 8.73 -28.99 -36.74
N ARG A 109 8.32 -27.73 -36.98
CA ARG A 109 8.94 -26.85 -37.96
C ARG A 109 10.18 -26.16 -37.38
N ARG A 110 11.34 -26.30 -38.02
CA ARG A 110 12.58 -25.66 -37.56
C ARG A 110 12.53 -24.16 -37.85
N LEU A 111 12.64 -23.32 -36.82
CA LEU A 111 12.78 -21.87 -36.99
C LEU A 111 14.17 -21.57 -37.56
N VAL A 112 14.24 -21.00 -38.76
CA VAL A 112 15.52 -20.68 -39.43
C VAL A 112 15.94 -19.24 -39.14
N GLY A 113 14.98 -18.32 -39.01
CA GLY A 113 15.25 -16.92 -38.73
C GLY A 113 14.01 -16.05 -38.55
N ILE A 114 14.22 -14.74 -38.48
CA ILE A 114 13.15 -13.74 -38.38
C ILE A 114 13.33 -12.75 -39.54
N ALA A 115 12.26 -12.56 -40.33
CA ALA A 115 12.23 -11.61 -41.43
C ALA A 115 11.37 -10.39 -41.07
N MET A 116 11.69 -9.23 -41.65
CA MET A 116 10.87 -8.02 -41.51
C MET A 116 9.90 -7.91 -42.69
N MET A 117 8.59 -8.04 -42.43
CA MET A 117 7.56 -7.82 -43.45
C MET A 117 7.32 -6.31 -43.68
N HIS A 118 7.36 -5.50 -42.62
CA HIS A 118 7.41 -4.03 -42.68
C HIS A 118 8.18 -3.48 -41.46
N LYS A 119 8.42 -2.15 -41.41
CA LYS A 119 9.30 -1.50 -40.42
C LYS A 119 9.04 -1.88 -38.94
N SER A 120 7.82 -2.30 -38.62
CA SER A 120 7.38 -2.68 -37.27
C SER A 120 6.85 -4.12 -37.14
N ASN A 121 6.97 -4.97 -38.16
CA ASN A 121 6.48 -6.36 -38.10
C ASN A 121 7.60 -7.36 -38.42
N LEU A 122 7.93 -8.14 -37.39
CA LEU A 122 8.90 -9.23 -37.41
C LEU A 122 8.12 -10.54 -37.52
N VAL A 123 8.35 -11.26 -38.61
CA VAL A 123 7.66 -12.50 -38.95
C VAL A 123 8.67 -13.66 -38.87
N PRO A 124 8.38 -14.73 -38.10
CA PRO A 124 9.24 -15.91 -38.04
C PRO A 124 9.26 -16.64 -39.40
N VAL A 125 10.45 -17.06 -39.82
CA VAL A 125 10.66 -17.85 -41.04
C VAL A 125 11.02 -19.28 -40.64
N PHE A 126 10.20 -20.22 -41.08
CA PHE A 126 10.37 -21.65 -40.81
C PHE A 126 11.00 -22.35 -42.02
N ALA A 127 11.73 -23.43 -41.76
CA ALA A 127 12.11 -24.37 -42.81
C ALA A 127 10.88 -25.17 -43.22
N ASP A 128 10.63 -25.22 -44.52
CA ASP A 128 9.66 -26.13 -45.13
C ASP A 128 10.37 -27.41 -45.58
N ASP A 129 9.63 -28.48 -45.86
CA ASP A 129 10.20 -29.78 -46.27
C ASP A 129 11.10 -29.67 -47.50
N ASP A 130 10.74 -28.78 -48.44
CA ASP A 130 11.46 -28.51 -49.69
C ASP A 130 12.50 -27.39 -49.59
N ASP A 131 12.61 -26.70 -48.44
CA ASP A 131 13.55 -25.59 -48.24
C ASP A 131 14.08 -25.50 -46.80
N LYS A 132 15.20 -26.19 -46.56
CA LYS A 132 15.88 -26.26 -45.26
C LYS A 132 16.47 -24.91 -44.81
N THR A 133 16.66 -23.95 -45.72
CA THR A 133 17.24 -22.64 -45.40
C THR A 133 16.18 -21.54 -45.27
N GLY A 134 14.89 -21.85 -45.49
CA GLY A 134 13.79 -20.90 -45.38
C GLY A 134 13.87 -19.74 -46.40
N SER A 135 14.66 -19.91 -47.45
CA SER A 135 14.99 -18.87 -48.43
C SER A 135 13.78 -18.40 -49.25
N LYS A 136 12.89 -19.32 -49.64
CA LYS A 136 11.68 -19.01 -50.42
C LYS A 136 10.74 -18.11 -49.62
N GLN A 137 10.36 -18.54 -48.42
CA GLN A 137 9.49 -17.77 -47.52
C GLN A 137 10.10 -16.41 -47.14
N ALA A 138 11.41 -16.36 -46.86
CA ALA A 138 12.10 -15.09 -46.59
C ALA A 138 12.04 -14.14 -47.79
N THR A 139 12.18 -14.67 -49.01
CA THR A 139 12.15 -13.88 -50.24
C THR A 139 10.75 -13.31 -50.52
N GLU A 140 9.70 -14.12 -50.34
CA GLU A 140 8.31 -13.68 -50.49
C GLU A 140 7.97 -12.55 -49.49
N ILE A 141 8.33 -12.71 -48.22
CA ILE A 141 8.12 -11.68 -47.19
C ILE A 141 8.89 -10.40 -47.53
N ALA A 142 10.11 -10.52 -48.07
CA ALA A 142 10.90 -9.37 -48.50
C ALA A 142 10.33 -8.67 -49.75
N GLN A 143 9.69 -9.41 -50.65
CA GLN A 143 8.99 -8.85 -51.82
C GLN A 143 7.73 -8.09 -51.39
N MET A 144 6.95 -8.61 -50.44
CA MET A 144 5.79 -7.90 -49.88
C MET A 144 6.15 -6.55 -49.25
N ARG A 145 7.39 -6.40 -48.77
CA ARG A 145 7.90 -5.12 -48.26
C ARG A 145 8.17 -4.09 -49.37
N ARG A 146 8.46 -4.56 -50.59
CA ARG A 146 8.90 -3.72 -51.73
C ARG A 146 7.77 -3.30 -52.66
N ASN A 147 6.63 -3.99 -52.58
CA ASN A 147 5.39 -3.68 -53.30
C ASN A 147 4.47 -2.82 -52.43
#